data_AF-A0A7S0JQ61-F1
#
_entry.id   AF-A0A7S0JQ61-F1
#
_cell.length_a   1.000
_cell.length_b   1.000
_cell.length_c   1.000
_cell.angle_alpha   90.00
_cell.angle_beta   90.00
_cell.angle_gamma   90.00
#
_symmetry.space_group_name_H-M   'P 1'
#
loop_
_entity.id
_entity.type
_entity.pdbx_description
1 polymer ?
#
loop_
_entity_poly.entity_id
_entity_poly.type
_entity_poly.pdbx_seq_one_letter_code
_entity_poly.pdbx_strand_id
1 'polypeptide(L)'
;VYEAARVLNAFREQLIEPDLTFNAATIVGGTSASWDDVQSQGTAFGKTNVIPRDTVVHGDLRYLTAEQGARARERMQAVVDQPLPGTRSHISFSEAYPPM
;
A
#
# COMPACT_ATOMS: atom_id res chain seq x y z
N VAL A 1 -10.22 5.94 0.17
CA VAL A 1 -9.49 6.29 1.41
C VAL A 1 -9.68 5.27 2.53
N TYR A 2 -10.91 4.95 2.95
CA TYR A 2 -11.13 4.00 4.05
C TYR A 2 -10.55 2.60 3.80
N GLU A 3 -10.68 2.10 2.58
CA GLU A 3 -10.07 0.82 2.19
C GLU A 3 -8.54 0.83 2.33
N ALA A 4 -7.87 1.89 1.87
CA ALA A 4 -6.43 2.05 2.03
C ALA A 4 -6.04 2.11 3.52
N ALA A 5 -6.82 2.81 4.35
CA ALA A 5 -6.58 2.85 5.79
C ALA A 5 -6.72 1.46 6.44
N ARG A 6 -7.71 0.66 6.03
CA ARG A 6 -7.86 -0.73 6.48
C ARG A 6 -6.62 -1.56 6.10
N VAL A 7 -6.22 -1.53 4.83
CA VAL A 7 -5.06 -2.29 4.32
C VAL A 7 -3.80 -1.91 5.10
N LEU A 8 -3.50 -0.61 5.23
CA LEU A 8 -2.31 -0.13 5.93
C LEU A 8 -2.32 -0.49 7.41
N ASN A 9 -3.47 -0.43 8.07
CA ASN A 9 -3.56 -0.85 9.46
C ASN A 9 -3.36 -2.37 9.60
N ALA A 10 -3.94 -3.17 8.71
CA ALA A 10 -3.74 -4.61 8.70
C ALA A 10 -2.27 -4.99 8.45
N PHE A 11 -1.57 -4.28 7.55
CA PHE A 11 -0.13 -4.44 7.37
C PHE A 11 0.63 -4.15 8.67
N ARG A 12 0.34 -3.02 9.34
CA ARG A 12 0.92 -2.64 10.64
C ARG A 12 0.70 -3.71 11.71
N GLU A 13 -0.44 -4.37 11.74
CA GLU A 13 -0.78 -5.33 12.79
C GLU A 13 -0.31 -6.76 12.49
N GLN A 14 -0.25 -7.16 11.22
CA GLN A 14 -0.09 -8.57 10.83
C GLN A 14 1.28 -8.92 10.24
N LEU A 15 2.07 -7.92 9.84
CA LEU A 15 3.36 -8.14 9.17
C LEU A 15 4.57 -7.95 10.08
N ILE A 16 4.37 -7.64 11.37
CA ILE A 16 5.49 -7.43 12.29
C ILE A 16 6.28 -8.73 12.45
N GLU A 17 7.54 -8.70 12.05
CA GLU A 17 8.54 -9.74 12.30
C GLU A 17 9.94 -9.10 12.37
N PRO A 18 10.92 -9.75 13.02
CA PRO A 18 12.28 -9.21 13.10
C PRO A 18 12.88 -8.93 11.72
N ASP A 19 13.61 -7.82 11.61
CA ASP A 19 14.35 -7.38 10.40
C ASP A 19 13.49 -7.14 9.13
N LEU A 20 12.17 -7.28 9.22
CA LEU A 20 11.24 -6.82 8.19
C LEU A 20 10.82 -5.38 8.49
N THR A 21 10.98 -4.50 7.52
CA THR A 21 10.46 -3.14 7.61
C THR A 21 9.65 -2.80 6.38
N PHE A 22 8.61 -2.01 6.55
CA PHE A 22 7.84 -1.45 5.45
C PHE A 22 7.38 -0.06 5.81
N ASN A 23 7.18 0.78 4.80
CA ASN A 23 6.61 2.10 4.98
C ASN A 23 5.57 2.42 3.91
N ALA A 24 4.61 3.27 4.25
CA ALA A 24 3.76 3.95 3.29
C ALA A 24 4.29 5.38 3.16
N ALA A 25 5.27 5.57 2.29
CA ALA A 25 5.98 6.84 2.13
C ALA A 25 5.04 7.97 1.69
N THR A 26 4.10 7.68 0.79
CA THR A 26 3.08 8.63 0.36
C THR A 26 1.70 7.98 0.31
N ILE A 27 0.68 8.79 0.61
CA ILE A 27 -0.72 8.44 0.43
C ILE A 27 -1.44 9.61 -0.22
N VAL A 28 -2.13 9.35 -1.33
CA VAL A 28 -2.84 10.35 -2.11
C VAL A 28 -4.25 9.84 -2.35
N GLY A 29 -5.26 10.52 -1.82
CA GLY A 29 -6.64 10.05 -1.89
C GLY A 29 -7.65 11.18 -2.01
N GLY A 30 -8.71 10.94 -2.78
CA GLY A 30 -9.73 11.95 -3.07
C GLY A 30 -10.90 11.37 -3.86
N THR A 31 -11.80 12.25 -4.31
CA THR A 31 -12.81 11.89 -5.32
C THR A 31 -12.13 11.36 -6.59
N SER A 32 -10.97 11.91 -6.94
CA SER A 32 -10.01 11.31 -7.86
C SER A 32 -8.59 11.50 -7.33
N ALA A 33 -7.70 10.56 -7.65
CA ALA A 33 -6.28 10.61 -7.28
C ALA A 33 -5.42 10.01 -8.40
N SER A 34 -4.24 10.57 -8.61
CA SER A 34 -3.23 10.06 -9.54
C SER A 34 -1.83 10.22 -8.97
N TRP A 35 -0.91 9.40 -9.46
CA TRP A 35 0.49 9.39 -9.09
C TRP A 35 1.37 9.53 -10.34
N ASP A 36 2.45 10.28 -10.22
CA ASP A 36 3.49 10.46 -11.23
C ASP A 36 4.79 9.82 -10.70
N ASP A 37 5.18 8.70 -11.29
CA ASP A 37 6.39 7.96 -10.90
C ASP A 37 7.69 8.73 -11.21
N VAL A 38 7.70 9.61 -12.22
CA VAL A 38 8.89 10.38 -12.60
C VAL A 38 9.16 11.47 -11.57
N GLN A 39 8.11 12.14 -11.09
CA GLN A 39 8.23 13.21 -10.10
C GLN A 39 8.12 12.71 -8.67
N SER A 40 7.72 11.46 -8.45
CA SER A 40 7.39 10.92 -7.12
C SER A 40 6.39 11.81 -6.38
N GLN A 41 5.36 12.26 -7.10
CA GLN A 41 4.31 13.15 -6.60
C GLN A 41 2.94 12.62 -6.97
N GLY A 42 1.93 12.98 -6.19
CA GLY A 42 0.55 12.71 -6.56
C GLY A 42 -0.34 13.91 -6.45
N THR A 43 -1.42 13.86 -7.21
CA THR A 43 -2.45 14.88 -7.27
C THR A 43 -3.78 14.27 -6.85
N ALA A 44 -4.54 15.01 -6.06
CA ALA A 44 -5.86 14.60 -5.62
C ALA A 44 -6.85 15.74 -5.82
N PHE A 45 -8.07 15.37 -6.21
CA PHE A 45 -9.21 16.26 -6.19
C PHE A 45 -10.24 15.71 -5.21
N GLY A 46 -10.78 16.58 -4.35
CA GLY A 46 -11.76 16.20 -3.35
C GLY A 46 -12.80 17.28 -3.17
N LYS A 47 -14.03 16.86 -2.84
CA LYS A 47 -15.09 17.74 -2.36
C LYS A 47 -15.47 17.29 -0.95
N THR A 48 -15.73 18.25 -0.05
CA THR A 48 -16.07 17.97 1.36
C THR A 48 -17.38 17.20 1.53
N ASN A 49 -18.22 17.16 0.50
CA ASN A 49 -19.51 16.47 0.46
C ASN A 49 -19.50 15.21 -0.42
N VAL A 50 -18.33 14.71 -0.83
CA VAL A 50 -18.21 13.50 -1.66
C VAL A 50 -17.23 12.54 -1.01
N ILE A 51 -17.67 11.28 -0.86
CA ILE A 51 -16.81 10.22 -0.34
C ILE A 51 -15.66 9.97 -1.33
N PRO A 52 -14.39 9.96 -0.88
CA PRO A 52 -13.25 9.66 -1.75
C PRO A 52 -13.36 8.29 -2.43
N ARG A 53 -13.22 8.27 -3.76
CA ARG A 53 -13.30 7.07 -4.58
C ARG A 53 -11.94 6.40 -4.73
N ASP A 54 -10.91 7.21 -4.98
CA ASP A 54 -9.59 6.71 -5.39
C ASP A 54 -8.56 7.00 -4.30
N THR A 55 -7.62 6.08 -4.11
CA THR A 55 -6.47 6.26 -3.22
C THR A 55 -5.30 5.45 -3.75
N VAL A 56 -4.15 6.10 -3.85
CA VAL A 56 -2.88 5.50 -4.25
C VAL A 56 -1.91 5.63 -3.08
N VAL A 57 -1.20 4.56 -2.77
CA VAL A 57 -0.19 4.51 -1.71
C VAL A 57 1.11 4.02 -2.33
N HIS A 58 2.20 4.75 -2.11
CA HIS A 58 3.54 4.30 -2.46
C HIS A 58 4.38 4.13 -1.22
N GLY A 59 5.24 3.13 -1.25
CA GLY A 59 5.97 2.67 -0.10
C GLY A 59 7.12 1.75 -0.48
N ASP A 60 7.81 1.27 0.55
CA ASP A 60 8.96 0.38 0.47
C ASP A 60 8.73 -0.83 1.38
N LEU A 61 9.33 -1.95 1.01
CA LEU A 61 9.35 -3.20 1.78
C LEU A 61 10.78 -3.73 1.78
N ARG A 62 11.38 -3.83 2.96
CA ARG A 62 12.74 -4.36 3.15
C ARG A 62 12.72 -5.61 4.00
N TYR A 63 13.55 -6.56 3.60
CA TYR A 63 13.69 -7.89 4.18
C TYR A 63 15.14 -8.36 4.06
N LEU A 64 15.56 -9.20 5.00
CA LEU A 64 16.91 -9.74 5.07
C LEU A 64 17.13 -10.93 4.12
N THR A 65 16.08 -11.72 3.86
CA THR A 65 16.18 -12.90 2.97
C THR A 65 15.05 -12.94 1.95
N ALA A 66 15.29 -13.63 0.82
CA ALA A 66 14.29 -13.78 -0.23
C ALA A 66 13.03 -14.50 0.26
N GLU A 67 13.18 -15.50 1.14
CA GLU A 67 12.07 -16.23 1.75
C GLU A 67 11.25 -15.33 2.67
N GLN A 68 11.92 -14.44 3.41
CA GLN A 68 11.25 -13.43 4.22
C GLN A 68 10.41 -12.49 3.35
N GLY A 69 11.00 -11.94 2.29
CA GLY A 69 10.29 -11.11 1.32
C GLY A 69 9.13 -11.84 0.63
N ALA A 70 9.27 -13.12 0.29
CA ALA A 70 8.19 -13.93 -0.28
C ALA A 70 7.01 -14.07 0.69
N ARG A 71 7.26 -14.45 1.95
CA ARG A 71 6.21 -14.57 2.98
C ARG A 71 5.52 -13.24 3.28
N ALA A 72 6.29 -12.15 3.37
CA ALA A 72 5.75 -10.82 3.61
C ALA A 72 4.80 -10.38 2.47
N ARG A 73 5.22 -10.58 1.21
CA ARG A 73 4.38 -10.29 0.02
C ARG A 73 3.12 -11.13 -0.02
N GLU A 74 3.21 -12.42 0.31
CA GLU A 74 2.03 -13.31 0.39
C GLU A 74 1.03 -12.82 1.44
N ARG A 75 1.50 -12.47 2.64
CA ARG A 75 0.64 -11.92 3.70
C ARG A 75 0.03 -10.57 3.30
N MET A 76 0.80 -9.69 2.65
CA MET A 76 0.29 -8.43 2.11
C MET A 76 -0.82 -8.68 1.10
N GLN A 77 -0.61 -9.62 0.18
CA GLN A 77 -1.61 -9.99 -0.82
C GLN A 77 -2.90 -10.53 -0.17
N ALA A 78 -2.78 -11.41 0.83
CA ALA A 78 -3.93 -11.96 1.55
C ALA A 78 -4.79 -10.89 2.25
N VAL A 79 -4.18 -9.80 2.74
CA VAL A 79 -4.88 -8.65 3.32
C VAL A 79 -5.61 -7.83 2.24
N VAL A 80 -4.98 -7.66 1.07
CA VAL A 80 -5.53 -6.92 -0.08
C VAL A 80 -6.70 -7.67 -0.72
N ASP A 81 -6.65 -9.00 -0.73
CA ASP A 81 -7.70 -9.89 -1.28
C ASP A 81 -8.98 -9.94 -0.43
N GLN A 82 -8.99 -9.25 0.72
CA GLN A 82 -10.15 -9.11 1.59
C GLN A 82 -10.61 -7.64 1.67
N PRO A 83 -11.04 -7.03 0.54
CA PRO A 83 -11.45 -5.63 0.53
C PRO A 83 -12.78 -5.42 1.28
N LEU A 84 -13.02 -4.18 1.71
CA LEU A 84 -14.32 -3.77 2.24
C LEU A 84 -15.44 -3.98 1.20
N PRO A 85 -16.69 -4.19 1.66
CA PRO A 85 -17.83 -4.25 0.75
C PRO A 85 -17.91 -3.03 -0.17
N GLY A 86 -17.98 -3.27 -1.48
CA GLY A 86 -18.08 -2.22 -2.49
C GLY A 86 -16.76 -1.53 -2.87
N THR A 87 -15.62 -1.98 -2.34
CA THR A 87 -14.29 -1.47 -2.72
C THR A 87 -13.51 -2.51 -3.53
N ARG A 88 -12.41 -2.07 -4.13
CA ARG A 88 -11.43 -2.93 -4.78
C ARG A 88 -10.05 -2.43 -4.39
N SER A 89 -9.16 -3.38 -4.15
CA SER A 89 -7.77 -3.12 -3.75
C SER A 89 -6.84 -3.94 -4.61
N HIS A 90 -5.69 -3.36 -4.93
CA HIS A 90 -4.61 -4.04 -5.65
C HIS A 90 -3.29 -3.57 -5.05
N ILE A 91 -2.30 -4.45 -5.08
CA ILE A 91 -0.92 -4.17 -4.69
C ILE A 91 0.01 -4.72 -5.76
N SER A 92 1.04 -3.94 -6.08
CA SER A 92 2.09 -4.31 -7.03
C SER A 92 3.44 -4.09 -6.38
N PHE A 93 4.40 -4.96 -6.67
CA PHE A 93 5.76 -4.88 -6.16
C PHE A 93 6.74 -4.70 -7.33
N SER A 94 7.72 -3.82 -7.16
CA SER A 94 8.87 -3.69 -8.05
C SER A 94 10.13 -4.08 -7.28
N GLU A 95 10.92 -5.01 -7.81
CA GLU A 95 12.21 -5.36 -7.22
C GLU A 95 13.28 -4.40 -7.76
N ALA A 96 13.73 -3.47 -6.92
CA ALA A 96 14.81 -2.55 -7.25
C ALA A 96 16.18 -3.04 -6.75
N TYR A 97 16.23 -3.82 -5.67
CA TYR A 97 17.46 -4.28 -5.03
C TYR A 97 17.33 -5.70 -4.49
N PRO A 98 18.37 -6.55 -4.64
CA PRO A 98 18.42 -7.84 -3.97
C PRO A 98 18.46 -7.66 -2.44
N PRO A 99 18.02 -8.66 -1.65
CA PRO A 99 18.01 -8.58 -0.19
C PRO A 99 19.40 -8.22 0.36
N MET A 100 19.42 -7.33 1.36
CA MET A 100 20.64 -6.82 2.01
C MET A 100 20.56 -6.99 3.53
#